data_AF-A0A967GLS5-F1
#
_entry.id   AF-A0A967GLS5-F1
#
_cell.length_a   1.000
_cell.length_b   1.000
_cell.length_c   1.000
_cell.angle_alpha   90.00
_cell.angle_beta   90.00
_cell.angle_gamma   90.00
#
_symmetry.space_group_name_H-M   'P 1'
#
loop_
_entity.id
_entity.type
_entity.pdbx_description
1 polymer ?
#
loop_
_entity_poly.entity_id
_entity_poly.type
_entity_poly.pdbx_seq_one_letter_code
_entity_poly.pdbx_strand_id
1 'polypeptide(L)' 'VMQGVVQLSTGAWYDPAEPGVEGTLCKHGNPNVLTRDVGTSRIGQGPSAHTTLVEVE' A
#
# COMPACT_ATOMS: atom_id res chain seq x y z
N VAL A 1 15.42 1.79 10.25
CA VAL A 1 14.92 2.39 8.99
C VAL A 1 15.92 3.43 8.52
N MET A 2 16.34 3.40 7.25
CA MET A 2 17.31 4.37 6.70
C MET A 2 16.63 5.70 6.38
N GLN A 3 17.41 6.79 6.28
CA GLN A 3 16.88 8.09 5.85
C GLN A 3 16.26 7.99 4.44
N GLY A 4 15.08 8.59 4.26
CA GLY A 4 14.31 8.50 3.01
C GLY A 4 13.46 7.23 2.86
N VAL A 5 13.38 6.38 3.89
CA VAL A 5 12.56 5.17 3.91
C VAL A 5 11.55 5.26 5.05
N VAL A 6 10.31 4.83 4.81
CA VAL A 6 9.31 4.58 5.83
C VAL A 6 8.98 3.09 5.90
N GLN A 7 8.65 2.60 7.08
CA GLN A 7 8.31 1.20 7.30
C GLN A 7 6.92 1.11 7.93
N LEU A 8 6.01 0.39 7.26
CA LEU A 8 4.70 0.01 7.76
C LEU A 8 4.58 -1.50 7.71
N SER A 9 4.16 -2.12 8.82
CA SER A 9 3.90 -3.57 8.86
C SER A 9 2.61 -3.91 8.13
N THR A 10 2.62 -4.98 7.33
CA THR A 10 1.40 -5.52 6.71
C THR A 10 0.48 -6.17 7.75
N GLY A 11 -0.82 -6.25 7.45
CA GLY A 11 -1.81 -6.98 8.26
C GLY A 11 -2.80 -6.10 9.02
N ALA A 12 -2.63 -4.78 9.00
CA ALA A 12 -3.64 -3.84 9.47
C ALA A 12 -4.96 -4.03 8.72
N TRP A 13 -6.07 -3.94 9.46
CA TRP A 13 -7.41 -4.05 8.87
C TRP A 13 -7.67 -2.86 7.95
N TYR A 14 -8.36 -3.09 6.83
CA TYR A 14 -8.85 -2.00 6.00
C TYR A 14 -10.09 -1.37 6.66
N ASP A 15 -10.04 -0.07 6.92
CA ASP A 15 -11.11 0.69 7.58
C ASP A 15 -11.37 2.01 6.84
N PRO A 16 -12.18 1.99 5.76
CA PRO A 16 -12.48 3.18 4.96
C PRO A 16 -13.26 4.21 5.79
N ALA A 17 -12.88 5.49 5.68
CA ALA A 17 -13.65 6.59 6.25
C ALA A 17 -15.06 6.67 5.64
N GLU A 18 -15.16 6.48 4.32
CA GLU A 18 -16.42 6.46 3.58
C GLU A 18 -16.56 5.14 2.79
N PRO A 19 -17.24 4.12 3.34
CA PRO A 19 -17.41 2.84 2.67
C PRO A 19 -18.07 2.98 1.29
N GLY A 20 -17.44 2.41 0.26
CA GLY A 20 -17.91 2.45 -1.13
C GLY A 20 -17.41 3.64 -1.95
N VAL A 21 -16.71 4.61 -1.34
CA VAL A 21 -16.06 5.71 -2.05
C VAL A 21 -14.61 5.31 -2.39
N GLU A 22 -14.29 5.26 -3.68
CA GLU A 22 -12.93 4.99 -4.15
C GLU A 22 -11.96 6.10 -3.68
N GLY A 23 -10.78 5.70 -3.22
CA GLY A 23 -9.75 6.65 -2.75
C GLY A 23 -10.04 7.28 -1.39
N THR A 24 -11.10 6.86 -0.68
CA THR A 24 -11.33 7.30 0.71
C THR A 24 -10.15 6.96 1.62
N LEU A 25 -9.93 7.79 2.64
CA LEU A 25 -8.92 7.55 3.66
C LEU A 25 -9.14 6.20 4.37
N CYS A 26 -8.06 5.43 4.54
CA CYS A 26 -8.03 4.27 5.42
C CYS A 26 -7.61 4.71 6.83
N LYS A 27 -8.53 4.71 7.79
CA LYS A 27 -8.30 5.23 9.15
C LYS A 27 -7.31 4.39 9.95
N HIS A 28 -7.26 3.09 9.72
CA HIS A 28 -6.38 2.16 10.45
C HIS A 28 -4.97 2.09 9.86
N GLY A 29 -4.76 2.51 8.61
CA GLY A 29 -3.43 2.54 7.97
C GLY A 29 -2.98 1.20 7.38
N ASN A 30 -3.86 0.48 6.67
CA ASN A 30 -3.43 -0.69 5.88
C ASN A 30 -2.45 -0.25 4.77
N PRO A 31 -1.19 -0.69 4.76
CA PRO A 31 -0.19 -0.19 3.80
C PRO A 31 -0.47 -0.59 2.34
N ASN A 32 -1.24 -1.66 2.11
CA ASN A 32 -1.52 -2.13 0.74
C ASN A 32 -2.42 -1.16 -0.04
N VAL A 33 -3.10 -0.21 0.63
CA VAL A 33 -3.87 0.86 -0.04
C VAL A 33 -2.98 1.80 -0.86
N LEU A 34 -1.67 1.81 -0.60
CA LEU A 34 -0.68 2.64 -1.28
C LEU A 34 0.09 1.87 -2.37
N THR A 35 -0.10 0.56 -2.45
CA THR A 35 0.71 -0.32 -3.32
C THR A 35 0.05 -0.50 -4.69
N ARG A 36 0.87 -0.70 -5.72
CA ARG A 36 0.40 -0.95 -7.09
C ARG A 36 0.15 -2.43 -7.30
N ASP A 37 -0.97 -2.76 -7.96
CA ASP A 37 -1.31 -4.13 -8.35
C ASP A 37 -0.79 -4.42 -9.78
N VAL A 38 0.46 -4.86 -9.87
CA VAL A 38 1.12 -5.23 -11.14
C VAL A 38 1.97 -6.48 -10.91
N GLY A 39 2.00 -7.39 -11.90
CA GLY A 39 2.84 -8.58 -11.86
C GLY A 39 4.33 -8.28 -12.04
N THR A 40 5.21 -9.03 -11.37
CA THR A 40 6.68 -8.82 -11.43
C THR A 40 7.29 -8.88 -12.83
N SER A 41 6.81 -9.78 -13.70
CA SER A 41 7.27 -9.94 -15.09
C SER A 41 6.29 -10.78 -15.90
N ARG A 42 6.38 -10.77 -17.23
CA ARG A 42 5.56 -11.59 -18.15
C ARG A 42 5.53 -13.08 -17.83
N ILE A 43 6.56 -13.61 -17.15
CA ILE A 43 6.67 -15.03 -16.81
C ILE A 43 6.19 -15.27 -15.37
N GLY A 44 6.75 -14.54 -14.40
CA GLY A 44 6.54 -14.84 -12.99
C GLY A 44 5.16 -14.42 -12.46
N GLN A 45 4.63 -13.29 -12.93
CA GLN A 45 3.32 -12.73 -12.52
C GLN A 45 3.07 -12.76 -11.00
N GLY A 46 4.14 -12.63 -10.19
CA GLY A 46 4.04 -12.54 -8.74
C GLY A 46 3.73 -11.12 -8.27
N PRO A 47 3.41 -10.91 -6.98
CA PRO A 47 3.12 -9.60 -6.43
C PRO A 47 4.36 -8.68 -6.43
N SER A 48 4.17 -7.39 -6.75
CA SER A 48 5.22 -6.37 -6.70
C SER A 48 4.97 -5.26 -5.66
N ALA A 49 4.18 -5.54 -4.61
CA ALA A 49 3.68 -4.55 -3.64
C ALA A 49 4.78 -3.74 -2.92
N HIS A 50 5.97 -4.32 -2.73
CA HIS A 50 7.09 -3.62 -2.07
C HIS A 50 7.84 -2.64 -2.98
N THR A 51 7.40 -2.46 -4.22
CA THR A 51 7.85 -1.38 -5.11
C THR A 51 6.87 -0.22 -5.01
N THR A 52 7.04 0.63 -3.99
CA THR A 52 6.12 1.73 -3.69
C THR A 52 6.90 2.98 -3.29
N LEU A 53 6.55 4.12 -3.89
CA LEU A 53 7.02 5.45 -3.48
C LEU A 53 5.85 6.17 -2.81
N VAL A 54 6.14 6.87 -1.73
CA VAL A 54 5.17 7.63 -0.95
C VAL A 54 5.78 8.98 -0.55
N GLU A 55 4.90 9.93 -0.25
CA GLU A 55 5.22 11.15 0.47
C GLU A 55 4.54 11.07 1.85
N VAL A 56 5.08 11.76 2.86
CA VAL A 56 4.50 11.81 4.22
C VAL A 56 4.46 13.26 4.69
N GLU A 57 3.34 13.65 5.29
CA GLU A 57 3.09 14.97 5.88
C GLU A 57 2.65 14.90 7.36
#